data_AF-A0A9X3DER8-F1
#
_entry.id   AF-A0A9X3DER8-F1
#
_cell.length_a   1.000
_cell.length_b   1.000
_cell.length_c   1.000
_cell.angle_alpha   90.00
_cell.angle_beta   90.00
_cell.angle_gamma   90.00
#
_symmetry.space_group_name_H-M   'P 1'
#
loop_
_entity.id
_entity.type
_entity.pdbx_description
1 polymer ?
#
loop_
_entity_poly.entity_id
_entity_poly.type
_entity_poly.pdbx_seq_one_letter_code
_entity_poly.pdbx_strand_id
1 'polypeptide(L)'
;MKPQIAKELIKSITERGWIEKDGVYYTPAQAAEMGITSVKAKKTRGKNLIKTGDIHDERNIRNKANQKDFFMKLMEIELQIDIWPEFYFSTKREFRFDYAIPEHKIGIEQNGGIWSKGNSGHSSGTGIQRDMDKSSLAASLGWRVISRSPEQMMTSETIELIKSALKIFN
;
A
#
# COMPACT_ATOMS: atom_id res chain seq x y z
N MET A 1 0.15 31.85 10.35
CA MET A 1 0.49 30.86 11.40
C MET A 1 1.07 29.62 10.72
N LYS A 2 2.20 29.05 11.17
CA LYS A 2 2.81 27.87 10.52
C LYS A 2 1.81 26.70 10.55
N PRO A 3 1.61 25.95 9.45
CA PRO A 3 0.57 24.92 9.35
C PRO A 3 0.70 23.79 10.38
N GLN A 4 1.91 23.52 10.89
CA GLN A 4 2.16 22.56 11.96
C GLN A 4 1.52 22.97 13.30
N ILE A 5 1.61 24.25 13.66
CA ILE A 5 1.08 24.80 14.92
C ILE A 5 -0.45 24.75 14.94
N ALA A 6 -1.07 24.98 13.77
CA ALA A 6 -2.53 24.86 13.62
C ALA A 6 -3.02 23.42 13.87
N LYS A 7 -2.29 22.41 13.37
CA LYS A 7 -2.66 21.00 13.56
C LYS A 7 -2.57 20.55 15.02
N GLU A 8 -1.51 20.93 15.73
CA GLU A 8 -1.35 20.56 17.13
C GLU A 8 -2.36 21.26 18.05
N LEU A 9 -2.68 22.52 17.75
CA LEU A 9 -3.72 23.26 18.47
C LEU A 9 -5.09 22.60 18.27
N ILE A 10 -5.46 22.29 17.02
CA ILE A 10 -6.73 21.61 16.70
C ILE A 10 -6.80 20.23 17.39
N LYS A 11 -5.70 19.48 17.39
CA LYS A 11 -5.62 18.20 18.09
C LYS A 11 -5.87 18.37 19.60
N SER A 12 -5.17 19.33 20.22
CA SER A 12 -5.28 19.58 21.66
C SER A 12 -6.68 20.02 22.10
N ILE A 13 -7.34 20.91 21.34
CA ILE A 13 -8.70 21.36 21.70
C ILE A 13 -9.75 20.27 21.45
N THR A 14 -9.54 19.43 20.43
CA THR A 14 -10.40 18.26 20.17
C THR A 14 -10.28 17.22 21.30
N GLU A 15 -9.06 16.95 21.80
CA GLU A 15 -8.83 16.07 22.96
C GLU A 15 -9.49 16.61 24.25
N ARG A 16 -9.60 17.94 24.37
CA ARG A 16 -10.32 18.61 25.46
C ARG A 16 -11.84 18.63 25.28
N GLY A 17 -12.36 17.98 24.24
CA GLY A 17 -13.80 17.85 23.98
C GLY A 17 -14.46 19.11 23.43
N TRP A 18 -13.70 20.07 22.91
CA TRP A 18 -14.27 21.28 22.30
C TRP A 18 -15.05 20.92 21.03
N ILE A 19 -16.14 21.63 20.77
CA ILE A 19 -17.06 21.37 19.67
C ILE A 19 -16.91 22.49 18.63
N GLU A 20 -16.63 22.11 17.38
CA GLU A 20 -16.62 23.06 16.26
C GLU A 20 -18.02 23.27 15.70
N LYS A 21 -18.40 24.53 15.49
CA LYS A 21 -19.59 24.93 14.73
C LYS A 21 -19.23 26.13 13.86
N ASP A 22 -19.47 26.02 12.55
CA ASP A 22 -19.25 27.08 11.56
C ASP A 22 -17.83 27.70 11.60
N GLY A 23 -16.80 26.87 11.88
CA GLY A 23 -15.40 27.30 11.94
C GLY A 23 -14.96 27.92 13.27
N VAL A 24 -15.82 27.90 14.30
CA VAL A 24 -15.53 28.38 15.67
C VAL A 24 -15.59 27.21 16.65
N TYR A 25 -14.61 27.13 17.55
CA TYR A 25 -14.56 26.08 18.58
C TYR A 25 -15.12 26.60 19.91
N TYR A 26 -16.03 25.83 20.49
CA TYR A 26 -16.68 26.09 21.77
C TYR A 26 -16.23 25.07 22.80
N THR A 27 -16.03 25.50 24.05
CA THR A 27 -15.84 24.56 25.16
C THR A 27 -17.08 23.68 25.35
N PRO A 28 -16.97 22.49 25.98
CA PRO A 28 -18.14 21.67 26.30
C PRO A 28 -19.26 22.42 27.03
N ALA A 29 -18.90 23.31 27.96
CA ALA A 29 -19.86 24.11 28.71
C ALA A 29 -20.61 25.11 27.83
N GLN A 30 -19.89 25.88 27.01
CA GLN A 30 -20.48 26.84 26.06
C GLN A 30 -21.39 26.13 25.05
N ALA A 31 -20.94 24.98 24.54
CA ALA A 31 -21.73 24.20 23.59
C ALA A 31 -23.02 23.68 24.23
N ALA A 32 -22.99 23.23 25.49
CA ALA A 32 -24.17 22.79 26.22
C ALA A 32 -25.18 23.94 26.45
N GLU A 33 -24.72 25.12 26.86
CA GLU A 33 -25.56 26.31 27.05
C GLU A 33 -26.22 26.75 25.74
N MET A 34 -25.50 26.66 24.63
CA MET A 34 -25.98 27.08 23.30
C MET A 34 -26.77 25.99 22.57
N GLY A 35 -26.97 24.82 23.18
CA GLY A 35 -27.60 23.66 22.55
C GLY A 35 -26.84 23.12 21.33
N ILE A 36 -25.54 23.43 21.22
CA ILE A 36 -24.67 22.98 20.14
C ILE A 36 -24.28 21.53 20.43
N THR A 37 -24.82 20.62 19.62
CA THR A 37 -24.47 19.21 19.70
C THR A 37 -23.26 18.91 18.81
N SER A 38 -22.41 17.97 19.24
CA SER A 38 -21.31 17.51 18.40
C SER A 38 -21.87 16.77 17.19
N VAL A 39 -21.76 17.39 16.01
CA VAL A 39 -21.97 16.65 14.77
C VAL A 39 -20.71 15.81 14.60
N LYS A 40 -20.77 14.51 14.90
CA LYS A 40 -19.73 13.58 14.41
C LYS A 40 -19.64 13.82 12.91
N ALA A 41 -18.51 14.33 12.43
CA ALA A 41 -18.27 14.43 11.01
C ALA A 41 -18.54 13.04 10.42
N LYS A 42 -19.63 12.89 9.68
CA LYS A 42 -19.87 11.69 8.88
C LYS A 42 -18.63 11.60 8.01
N LYS A 43 -17.80 10.56 8.20
CA LYS A 43 -16.76 10.21 7.23
C LYS A 43 -17.47 10.11 5.89
N THR A 44 -17.33 11.13 5.06
CA THR A 44 -17.83 11.11 3.69
C THR A 44 -17.16 9.88 3.07
N ARG A 45 -17.96 8.91 2.61
CA ARG A 45 -17.45 7.78 1.83
C ARG A 45 -16.51 8.39 0.78
N GLY A 46 -15.26 7.94 0.81
CA GLY A 46 -14.13 8.64 0.19
C GLY A 46 -14.42 9.06 -1.24
N LYS A 47 -13.85 10.22 -1.61
CA LYS A 47 -13.68 10.67 -2.99
C LYS A 47 -13.43 9.48 -3.92
N ASN A 48 -14.08 9.45 -5.10
CA ASN A 48 -13.87 8.41 -6.12
C ASN A 48 -12.38 8.18 -6.32
N LEU A 49 -11.88 7.07 -5.77
CA LEU A 49 -10.47 6.73 -5.79
C LEU A 49 -10.07 6.40 -7.22
N ILE A 50 -9.06 7.07 -7.75
CA ILE A 50 -8.54 6.77 -9.09
C ILE A 50 -7.85 5.40 -9.05
N LYS A 51 -8.44 4.41 -9.73
CA LYS A 51 -7.95 3.02 -9.81
C LYS A 51 -7.48 2.70 -11.24
N THR A 52 -6.23 3.02 -11.54
CA THR A 52 -5.62 2.82 -12.87
C THR A 52 -4.81 1.53 -12.98
N GLY A 53 -4.41 0.92 -11.87
CA GLY A 53 -3.53 -0.25 -11.89
C GLY A 53 -2.10 0.05 -12.36
N ASP A 54 -1.68 1.31 -12.26
CA ASP A 54 -0.34 1.79 -12.62
C ASP A 54 0.21 2.74 -11.54
N ILE A 55 1.27 3.48 -11.85
CA ILE A 55 1.90 4.46 -10.95
C ILE A 55 1.00 5.65 -10.58
N HIS A 56 -0.09 5.87 -11.31
CA HIS A 56 -1.08 6.92 -11.05
C HIS A 56 -2.25 6.41 -10.19
N ASP A 57 -2.25 5.13 -9.80
CA ASP A 57 -3.28 4.58 -8.91
C ASP A 57 -3.11 5.15 -7.50
N GLU A 58 -4.16 5.79 -6.98
CA GLU A 58 -4.10 6.44 -5.66
C GLU A 58 -3.82 5.43 -4.53
N ARG A 59 -4.11 4.14 -4.72
CA ARG A 59 -3.74 3.08 -3.77
C ARG A 59 -2.24 2.82 -3.81
N ASN A 60 -1.67 2.71 -5.00
CA ASN A 60 -0.24 2.45 -5.19
C ASN A 60 0.59 3.61 -4.63
N ILE A 61 0.20 4.86 -4.93
CA ILE A 61 0.86 6.06 -4.41
C ILE A 61 0.82 6.07 -2.88
N ARG A 62 -0.34 5.75 -2.30
CA ARG A 62 -0.50 5.67 -0.84
C ARG A 62 0.31 4.55 -0.21
N ASN A 63 0.34 3.37 -0.83
CA ASN A 63 1.11 2.24 -0.33
C ASN A 63 2.60 2.59 -0.30
N LYS A 64 3.14 3.13 -1.39
CA LYS A 64 4.53 3.58 -1.47
C LYS A 64 4.88 4.69 -0.48
N ALA A 65 3.97 5.62 -0.22
CA ALA A 65 4.21 6.69 0.76
C ALA A 65 4.26 6.18 2.20
N ASN A 66 3.49 5.14 2.52
CA ASN A 66 3.30 4.66 3.90
C ASN A 66 4.18 3.45 4.25
N GLN A 67 4.71 2.73 3.26
CA GLN A 67 5.48 1.51 3.48
C GLN A 67 6.91 1.73 3.02
N LYS A 68 7.84 1.49 3.95
CA LYS A 68 9.28 1.48 3.71
C LYS A 68 9.89 0.38 4.56
N ASP A 69 10.25 -0.73 3.94
CA ASP A 69 10.93 -1.83 4.59
C ASP A 69 12.41 -1.94 4.15
N PHE A 70 13.09 -2.97 4.65
CA PHE A 70 14.50 -3.20 4.38
C PHE A 70 14.76 -3.67 2.94
N PHE A 71 13.85 -4.45 2.35
CA PHE A 71 13.99 -4.90 0.97
C PHE A 71 13.91 -3.71 0.01
N MET A 72 12.94 -2.81 0.22
CA MET A 72 12.83 -1.58 -0.56
C MET A 72 14.11 -0.73 -0.48
N LYS A 73 14.66 -0.56 0.72
CA LYS A 73 15.91 0.20 0.91
C LYS A 73 17.10 -0.47 0.22
N LEU A 74 17.19 -1.80 0.27
CA LEU A 74 18.25 -2.54 -0.44
C LEU A 74 18.17 -2.28 -1.95
N MET A 75 16.97 -2.36 -2.52
CA MET A 75 16.74 -2.12 -3.95
C MET A 75 17.10 -0.69 -4.35
N GLU A 76 16.77 0.30 -3.52
CA GLU A 76 17.15 1.70 -3.73
C GLU A 76 18.67 1.91 -3.69
N ILE A 77 19.36 1.31 -2.72
CA ILE A 77 20.81 1.49 -2.52
C ILE A 77 21.63 0.73 -3.57
N GLU A 78 21.33 -0.55 -3.78
CA GLU A 78 22.14 -1.44 -4.62
C GLU A 78 21.86 -1.26 -6.10
N LEU A 79 20.61 -0.99 -6.47
CA LEU A 79 20.16 -0.97 -7.86
C LEU A 79 19.65 0.39 -8.33
N GLN A 80 19.54 1.37 -7.43
CA GLN A 80 19.02 2.72 -7.72
C GLN A 80 17.66 2.67 -8.46
N ILE A 81 16.84 1.68 -8.11
CA ILE A 81 15.58 1.40 -8.80
C ILE A 81 14.37 1.83 -7.96
N ASP A 82 13.37 2.36 -8.65
CA ASP A 82 12.13 2.77 -8.01
C ASP A 82 11.19 1.58 -7.78
N ILE A 83 11.18 1.07 -6.55
CA ILE A 83 10.36 -0.07 -6.13
C ILE A 83 9.09 0.37 -5.39
N TRP A 84 7.99 -0.32 -5.67
CA TRP A 84 6.65 -0.02 -5.15
C TRP A 84 6.09 -1.19 -4.35
N PRO A 85 5.67 -1.01 -3.09
CA PRO A 85 5.07 -2.07 -2.28
C PRO A 85 3.57 -2.21 -2.52
N GLU A 86 3.02 -3.41 -2.32
CA GLU A 86 1.59 -3.74 -2.41
C GLU A 86 0.93 -3.17 -3.69
N PHE A 87 1.58 -3.36 -4.83
CA PHE A 87 1.27 -2.66 -6.08
C PHE A 87 0.13 -3.33 -6.87
N TYR A 88 -1.01 -2.65 -6.96
CA TYR A 88 -2.13 -3.04 -7.80
C TYR A 88 -1.79 -2.88 -9.29
N PHE A 89 -1.88 -3.97 -10.05
CA PHE A 89 -1.57 -3.99 -11.49
C PHE A 89 -2.80 -4.20 -12.39
N SER A 90 -3.99 -4.28 -11.78
CA SER A 90 -5.26 -4.51 -12.47
C SER A 90 -6.34 -3.55 -12.00
N THR A 91 -7.11 -3.03 -12.96
CA THR A 91 -8.29 -2.19 -12.71
C THR A 91 -9.55 -3.01 -12.44
N LYS A 92 -9.63 -4.21 -13.04
CA LYS A 92 -10.81 -5.10 -12.96
C LYS A 92 -10.81 -5.98 -11.72
N ARG A 93 -9.63 -6.40 -11.26
CA ARG A 93 -9.44 -7.27 -10.10
C ARG A 93 -8.50 -6.57 -9.13
N GLU A 94 -8.71 -6.74 -7.83
CA GLU A 94 -7.83 -6.16 -6.81
C GLU A 94 -6.56 -6.99 -6.59
N PHE A 95 -5.99 -7.49 -7.69
CA PHE A 95 -4.71 -8.17 -7.68
C PHE A 95 -3.58 -7.16 -7.55
N ARG A 96 -2.62 -7.51 -6.71
CA ARG A 96 -1.44 -6.71 -6.40
C ARG A 96 -0.23 -7.62 -6.21
N PHE A 97 0.95 -7.12 -6.54
CA PHE A 97 2.22 -7.73 -6.16
C PHE A 97 2.64 -7.23 -4.78
N ASP A 98 3.41 -8.03 -4.04
CA ASP A 98 4.00 -7.58 -2.76
C ASP A 98 5.00 -6.45 -3.03
N TYR A 99 5.78 -6.56 -4.12
CA TYR A 99 6.56 -5.46 -4.67
C TYR A 99 6.47 -5.41 -6.20
N ALA A 100 6.68 -4.24 -6.77
CA ALA A 100 6.75 -4.05 -8.22
C ALA A 100 7.79 -3.02 -8.61
N ILE A 101 8.32 -3.19 -9.82
CA ILE A 101 9.10 -2.20 -10.55
C ILE A 101 8.27 -1.86 -11.81
N PRO A 102 7.32 -0.91 -11.72
CA PRO A 102 6.30 -0.72 -12.75
C PRO A 102 6.85 -0.33 -14.12
N GLU A 103 7.91 0.50 -14.14
CA GLU A 103 8.60 0.93 -15.36
C GLU A 103 9.07 -0.27 -16.20
N HIS A 104 9.50 -1.35 -15.55
CA HIS A 104 10.02 -2.55 -16.21
C HIS A 104 9.01 -3.71 -16.29
N LYS A 105 7.77 -3.48 -15.81
CA LYS A 105 6.74 -4.51 -15.63
C LYS A 105 7.27 -5.76 -14.92
N ILE A 106 7.97 -5.56 -13.80
CA ILE A 106 8.44 -6.66 -12.95
C ILE A 106 7.61 -6.66 -11.66
N GLY A 107 6.92 -7.77 -11.38
CA GLY A 107 6.27 -8.03 -10.11
C GLY A 107 7.11 -9.00 -9.28
N ILE A 108 7.15 -8.80 -7.97
CA ILE A 108 7.88 -9.65 -7.02
C ILE A 108 6.89 -10.10 -5.95
N GLU A 109 6.79 -11.41 -5.74
CA GLU A 109 5.89 -12.06 -4.78
C GLU A 109 6.70 -12.79 -3.72
N GLN A 110 6.40 -12.50 -2.45
CA GLN A 110 6.96 -13.14 -1.28
C GLN A 110 5.97 -14.19 -0.75
N ASN A 111 6.13 -15.43 -1.23
CA ASN A 111 5.24 -16.54 -0.89
C ASN A 111 5.68 -17.23 0.41
N GLY A 112 5.02 -16.88 1.52
CA GLY A 112 5.20 -17.56 2.80
C GLY A 112 4.45 -18.90 2.90
N GLY A 113 4.79 -19.70 3.90
CA GLY A 113 4.01 -20.88 4.27
C GLY A 113 3.98 -22.03 3.26
N ILE A 114 4.91 -22.05 2.29
CA ILE A 114 5.05 -23.09 1.26
C ILE A 114 5.10 -24.50 1.87
N TRP A 115 5.74 -24.64 3.04
CA TRP A 115 5.92 -25.91 3.75
C TRP A 115 5.03 -26.05 4.99
N SER A 116 4.14 -25.09 5.25
CA SER A 116 3.30 -25.12 6.44
C SER A 116 2.26 -26.25 6.33
N LYS A 117 2.26 -27.17 7.30
CA LYS A 117 1.26 -28.24 7.39
C LYS A 117 -0.09 -27.66 7.83
N GLY A 118 -1.07 -27.60 6.92
CA GLY A 118 -2.45 -27.16 7.19
C GLY A 118 -3.16 -26.57 5.96
N ASN A 119 -4.44 -26.20 6.15
CA ASN A 119 -5.20 -25.41 5.17
C ASN A 119 -4.79 -23.94 5.29
N SER A 120 -3.72 -23.55 4.62
CA SER A 120 -3.37 -22.14 4.41
C SER A 120 -4.15 -21.60 3.21
N GLY A 121 -4.22 -20.28 3.09
CA GLY A 121 -4.79 -19.63 1.91
C GLY A 121 -4.17 -20.17 0.60
N HIS A 122 -2.87 -20.48 0.60
CA HIS A 122 -2.12 -20.98 -0.56
C HIS A 122 -2.25 -22.49 -0.81
N SER A 123 -2.75 -23.30 0.13
CA SER A 123 -2.96 -24.74 -0.07
C SER A 123 -4.41 -25.12 -0.34
N SER A 124 -5.34 -24.18 -0.21
CA SER A 124 -6.75 -24.37 -0.57
C SER A 124 -6.97 -24.31 -2.08
N GLY A 125 -7.92 -25.10 -2.61
CA GLY A 125 -8.25 -25.08 -4.04
C GLY A 125 -8.70 -23.70 -4.56
N THR A 126 -9.40 -22.93 -3.72
CA THR A 126 -9.81 -21.55 -4.05
C THR A 126 -8.63 -20.58 -4.10
N GLY A 127 -7.64 -20.75 -3.21
CA GLY A 127 -6.41 -19.97 -3.24
C GLY A 127 -5.55 -20.30 -4.45
N ILE A 128 -5.37 -21.58 -4.75
CA ILE A 128 -4.65 -22.04 -5.95
C ILE A 128 -5.28 -21.44 -7.21
N GLN A 129 -6.61 -21.51 -7.35
CA GLN A 129 -7.30 -20.92 -8.50
C GLN A 129 -7.11 -19.40 -8.57
N ARG A 130 -7.14 -18.70 -7.42
CA ARG A 130 -6.89 -17.25 -7.36
C ARG A 130 -5.46 -16.89 -7.80
N ASP A 131 -4.48 -17.69 -7.41
CA ASP A 131 -3.07 -17.49 -7.77
C ASP A 131 -2.84 -17.80 -9.26
N MET A 132 -3.53 -18.81 -9.82
CA MET A 132 -3.57 -19.09 -11.25
C MET A 132 -4.18 -17.92 -12.06
N ASP A 133 -5.32 -17.38 -11.62
CA ASP A 133 -5.95 -16.21 -12.25
C ASP A 133 -5.02 -14.99 -12.21
N LYS A 134 -4.36 -14.75 -11.06
CA LYS A 134 -3.46 -13.62 -10.85
C LYS A 134 -2.24 -13.71 -11.75
N SER A 135 -1.57 -14.86 -11.78
CA SER A 135 -0.38 -15.09 -12.61
C SER A 135 -0.71 -15.04 -14.11
N SER A 136 -1.82 -15.63 -14.54
CA SER A 136 -2.28 -15.55 -15.93
C SER A 136 -2.58 -14.12 -16.35
N LEU A 137 -3.27 -13.35 -15.50
CA LEU A 137 -3.55 -11.94 -15.78
C LEU A 137 -2.26 -11.11 -15.86
N ALA A 138 -1.35 -11.29 -14.90
CA ALA A 138 -0.05 -10.62 -14.91
C ALA A 138 0.71 -10.88 -16.21
N ALA A 139 0.82 -12.15 -16.61
CA ALA A 139 1.45 -12.54 -17.87
C ALA A 139 0.77 -11.90 -19.09
N SER A 140 -0.57 -11.91 -19.15
CA SER A 140 -1.33 -11.30 -20.25
C SER A 140 -1.11 -9.79 -20.39
N LEU A 141 -0.79 -9.11 -19.27
CA LEU A 141 -0.50 -7.68 -19.20
C LEU A 141 0.99 -7.37 -19.44
N GLY A 142 1.80 -8.39 -19.72
CA GLY A 142 3.23 -8.28 -20.01
C GLY A 142 4.11 -8.16 -18.76
N TRP A 143 3.60 -8.54 -17.59
CA TRP A 143 4.42 -8.59 -16.38
C TRP A 143 5.26 -9.84 -16.33
N ARG A 144 6.51 -9.68 -15.90
CA ARG A 144 7.37 -10.78 -15.46
C ARG A 144 7.26 -10.86 -13.95
N VAL A 145 6.99 -12.05 -13.42
CA VAL A 145 6.77 -12.26 -12.00
C VAL A 145 7.90 -13.10 -11.42
N ILE A 146 8.56 -12.58 -10.39
CA ILE A 146 9.59 -13.27 -9.61
C ILE A 146 8.96 -13.68 -8.28
N SER A 147 8.85 -14.98 -8.03
CA SER A 147 8.31 -15.51 -6.78
C SER A 147 9.44 -16.04 -5.91
N ARG A 148 9.47 -15.63 -4.64
CA ARG A 148 10.48 -16.05 -3.65
C ARG A 148 9.84 -16.41 -2.33
N SER A 149 10.46 -17.30 -1.57
CA SER A 149 10.10 -17.48 -0.16
C SER A 149 10.63 -16.32 0.68
N PRO A 150 10.11 -16.09 1.90
CA PRO A 150 10.62 -15.06 2.80
C PRO A 150 12.13 -15.13 3.03
N GLU A 151 12.69 -16.34 3.13
CA GLU A 151 14.10 -16.58 3.37
C GLU A 151 14.97 -16.25 2.16
N GLN A 152 14.39 -16.26 0.95
CA GLN A 152 15.08 -15.98 -0.30
C GLN A 152 15.11 -14.48 -0.65
N MET A 153 14.23 -13.66 -0.08
CA MET A 153 14.05 -12.26 -0.52
C MET A 153 15.34 -11.44 -0.49
N MET A 154 16.19 -11.66 0.53
CA MET A 154 17.37 -10.84 0.80
C MET A 154 18.69 -11.49 0.34
N THR A 155 18.64 -12.51 -0.53
CA THR A 155 19.84 -13.22 -0.99
C THR A 155 20.43 -12.59 -2.25
N SER A 156 21.74 -12.73 -2.43
CA SER A 156 22.42 -12.28 -3.67
C SER A 156 21.81 -12.93 -4.91
N GLU A 157 21.38 -14.19 -4.82
CA GLU A 157 20.69 -14.90 -5.93
C GLU A 157 19.42 -14.16 -6.36
N THR A 158 18.62 -13.64 -5.42
CA THR A 158 17.43 -12.84 -5.74
C THR A 158 17.79 -11.52 -6.38
N ILE A 159 18.83 -10.85 -5.88
CA ILE A 159 19.31 -9.60 -6.48
C ILE A 159 19.80 -9.82 -7.92
N GLU A 160 20.58 -10.88 -8.17
CA GLU A 160 21.06 -11.22 -9.52
C GLU A 160 19.91 -11.63 -10.46
N LEU A 161 18.89 -12.31 -9.94
CA LEU A 161 17.68 -12.62 -10.71
C LEU A 161 16.94 -11.34 -11.10
N ILE A 162 16.82 -10.37 -10.19
CA ILE A 162 16.20 -9.08 -10.48
C ILE A 162 17.03 -8.27 -11.48
N LYS A 163 18.36 -8.22 -11.34
CA LYS A 163 19.26 -7.58 -12.33
C LYS A 163 19.10 -8.19 -13.72
N SER A 164 19.06 -9.52 -13.79
CA SER A 164 18.83 -10.26 -15.04
C SER A 164 17.47 -9.91 -15.66
N ALA A 165 16.42 -9.80 -14.84
CA ALA A 165 15.12 -9.34 -15.29
C ALA A 165 15.18 -7.87 -15.76
N LEU A 166 15.92 -7.00 -15.09
CA LEU A 166 16.14 -5.62 -15.52
C LEU A 166 17.03 -5.51 -16.78
N LYS A 167 17.68 -6.60 -17.20
CA LYS A 167 18.72 -6.64 -18.25
C LYS A 167 19.89 -5.72 -17.92
N ILE A 168 20.21 -5.58 -16.64
CA ILE A 168 21.38 -4.89 -16.15
C ILE A 168 22.49 -5.94 -16.03
N PHE A 169 23.51 -5.81 -16.86
CA PHE A 169 24.71 -6.67 -16.81
C PHE A 169 25.89 -5.82 -16.34
N ASN A 170 26.65 -6.35 -15.39
CA ASN A 170 27.93 -5.77 -14.98
C ASN A 170 29.00 -5.97 -16.06
#